data_AF-A0A6C0CCQ0-F1
#
_entry.id   AF-A0A6C0CCQ0-F1
#
_cell.length_a   1.000
_cell.length_b   1.000
_cell.length_c   1.000
_cell.angle_alpha   90.00
_cell.angle_beta   90.00
_cell.angle_gamma   90.00
#
_symmetry.space_group_name_H-M   'P 1'
#
loop_
_entity.id
_entity.type
_entity.pdbx_description
1 polymer ?
#
loop_
_entity_poly.entity_id
_entity_poly.type
_entity_poly.pdbx_seq_one_letter_code
_entity_poly.pdbx_strand_id
1 'polypeptide(L)'
;MTTITTSNNDYDYGYIYCISNASMPDILNIGITWMTPEQRMEDINGLPRLWRPPTPYKCEFAKRVLDAEHKRNSIYKVLSQSRITLAQRFFSVSIEEVRTLFDLMDGEYWTASASAAEDIYDIPDSVDTQVYNILEKKEKEIKGIEEKMLECLFQKCDEIEMEMENKRAELTEINAIIEERKAALRCLKIDIPPPSSRLEAEQIITEY
;
A
#
# COMPACT_ATOMS: atom_id res chain seq x y z
N MET A 1 -35.09 -35.25 6.76
CA MET A 1 -34.47 -34.30 7.69
C MET A 1 -33.33 -33.65 6.94
N THR A 2 -33.60 -32.47 6.37
CA THR A 2 -32.65 -31.74 5.52
C THR A 2 -32.13 -30.58 6.35
N THR A 3 -30.89 -30.66 6.78
CA THR A 3 -30.24 -29.62 7.58
C THR A 3 -29.85 -28.47 6.67
N ILE A 4 -30.54 -27.34 6.82
CA ILE A 4 -30.19 -26.06 6.22
C ILE A 4 -28.98 -25.52 7.00
N THR A 5 -27.81 -25.51 6.37
CA THR A 5 -26.58 -24.93 6.94
C THR A 5 -26.44 -23.50 6.41
N THR A 6 -27.14 -22.55 7.02
CA THR A 6 -26.93 -21.13 6.73
C THR A 6 -25.90 -20.59 7.71
N SER A 7 -24.62 -20.79 7.40
CA SER A 7 -23.52 -20.03 8.00
C SER A 7 -22.99 -19.07 6.94
N ASN A 8 -23.81 -18.09 6.55
CA ASN A 8 -23.38 -16.96 5.74
C ASN A 8 -22.59 -16.00 6.62
N ASN A 9 -21.31 -16.28 6.82
CA ASN A 9 -20.36 -15.26 7.27
C ASN A 9 -20.05 -14.36 6.07
N ASP A 10 -20.80 -13.27 5.94
CA ASP A 10 -20.57 -12.24 4.91
C ASP A 10 -19.19 -11.58 5.06
N TYR A 11 -18.51 -11.80 6.18
CA TYR A 11 -17.17 -11.32 6.49
C TYR A 11 -16.04 -11.91 5.62
N ASP A 12 -16.26 -13.03 4.93
CA ASP A 12 -15.26 -13.64 4.03
C ASP A 12 -15.38 -13.15 2.58
N TYR A 13 -16.39 -12.33 2.27
CA TYR A 13 -16.60 -11.78 0.93
C TYR A 13 -15.89 -10.44 0.78
N GLY A 14 -15.27 -10.27 -0.39
CA GLY A 14 -14.66 -9.02 -0.80
C GLY A 14 -14.83 -8.79 -2.30
N TYR A 15 -14.54 -7.58 -2.74
CA TYR A 15 -14.59 -7.21 -4.14
C TYR A 15 -13.18 -7.13 -4.68
N ILE A 16 -12.96 -7.77 -5.83
CA ILE A 16 -11.77 -7.55 -6.64
C ILE A 16 -12.20 -6.63 -7.78
N TYR A 17 -11.45 -5.56 -8.00
CA TYR A 17 -11.77 -4.56 -9.00
C TYR A 17 -10.59 -4.33 -9.94
N CYS A 18 -10.90 -3.92 -11.16
CA CYS A 18 -9.94 -3.47 -12.15
C CYS A 18 -10.24 -2.01 -12.51
N ILE A 19 -9.24 -1.14 -12.32
CA ILE A 19 -9.33 0.27 -12.67
C ILE A 19 -8.34 0.63 -13.79
N SER A 20 -8.79 1.54 -14.65
CA SER A 20 -8.01 2.15 -15.71
C SER A 20 -7.89 3.66 -15.46
N ASN A 21 -6.94 4.30 -16.15
CA ASN A 21 -6.76 5.74 -16.08
C ASN A 21 -6.50 6.30 -17.49
N ALA A 22 -7.19 7.37 -17.89
CA ALA A 22 -7.05 7.95 -19.22
C ALA A 22 -5.64 8.49 -19.51
N SER A 23 -4.91 8.92 -18.47
CA SER A 23 -3.52 9.36 -18.58
C SER A 23 -2.50 8.23 -18.61
N MET A 24 -2.92 6.99 -18.36
CA MET A 24 -2.07 5.80 -18.38
C MET A 24 -2.73 4.71 -19.24
N PRO A 25 -2.77 4.87 -20.57
CA PRO A 25 -3.27 3.85 -21.47
C PRO A 25 -2.44 2.56 -21.32
N ASP A 26 -3.09 1.42 -21.46
CA ASP A 26 -2.48 0.07 -21.36
C ASP A 26 -1.89 -0.28 -19.97
N ILE A 27 -2.16 0.53 -18.95
CA ILE A 27 -1.81 0.25 -17.56
C ILE A 27 -3.09 0.08 -16.75
N LEU A 28 -3.25 -1.12 -16.19
CA LEU A 28 -4.37 -1.46 -15.33
C LEU A 28 -3.91 -1.62 -13.88
N ASN A 29 -4.76 -1.20 -12.95
CA ASN A 29 -4.56 -1.43 -11.54
C ASN A 29 -5.63 -2.38 -11.02
N ILE A 30 -5.17 -3.48 -10.43
CA ILE A 30 -6.04 -4.52 -9.88
C ILE A 30 -5.96 -4.41 -8.37
N GLY A 31 -7.10 -4.20 -7.73
CA GLY A 31 -7.18 -3.99 -6.30
C GLY A 31 -8.25 -4.84 -5.66
N ILE A 32 -8.26 -4.82 -4.33
CA ILE A 32 -9.30 -5.44 -3.52
C ILE A 32 -9.88 -4.42 -2.56
N THR A 33 -11.17 -4.56 -2.29
CA THR A 33 -11.93 -3.71 -1.38
C THR A 33 -12.98 -4.54 -0.65
N TRP A 34 -13.33 -4.10 0.57
CA TRP A 34 -14.33 -4.71 1.44
C TRP A 34 -15.60 -3.85 1.49
N MET A 35 -15.49 -2.59 1.05
CA MET A 35 -16.60 -1.69 0.74
C MET A 35 -17.00 -1.82 -0.74
N THR A 36 -18.10 -1.19 -1.16
CA THR A 36 -18.52 -1.26 -2.56
C THR A 36 -17.48 -0.65 -3.50
N PRO A 37 -17.34 -1.18 -4.74
CA PRO A 37 -16.42 -0.61 -5.73
C PRO A 37 -16.64 0.88 -6.01
N GLU A 38 -17.89 1.37 -5.91
CA GLU A 38 -18.24 2.79 -6.05
C GLU A 38 -17.62 3.64 -4.94
N GLN A 39 -17.87 3.26 -3.68
CA GLN A 39 -17.32 3.97 -2.51
C GLN A 39 -15.79 3.98 -2.59
N ARG A 40 -15.19 2.85 -2.96
CA ARG A 40 -13.74 2.76 -3.14
C ARG A 40 -13.23 3.69 -4.23
N MET A 41 -13.99 3.86 -5.32
CA MET A 41 -13.63 4.77 -6.41
C MET A 41 -13.73 6.24 -5.99
N GLU A 42 -14.78 6.58 -5.23
CA GLU A 42 -14.95 7.92 -4.64
C GLU A 42 -13.81 8.26 -3.69
N ASP A 43 -13.38 7.32 -2.85
CA ASP A 43 -12.21 7.52 -1.97
C ASP A 43 -10.93 7.77 -2.77
N ILE A 44 -10.67 6.95 -3.79
CA ILE A 44 -9.44 7.04 -4.61
C ILE A 44 -9.40 8.36 -5.39
N ASN A 45 -10.53 8.79 -5.97
CA ASN A 45 -10.60 10.02 -6.76
C ASN A 45 -10.80 11.29 -5.90
N GLY A 46 -11.48 11.15 -4.77
CA GLY A 46 -11.88 12.24 -3.88
C GLY A 46 -10.78 12.68 -2.93
N LEU A 47 -10.04 11.75 -2.34
CA LEU A 47 -9.05 12.08 -1.30
C LEU A 47 -7.80 12.77 -1.89
N PRO A 48 -7.48 14.01 -1.49
CA PRO A 48 -6.32 14.75 -2.01
C PRO A 48 -4.97 14.27 -1.44
N ARG A 49 -4.95 13.35 -0.47
CA ARG A 49 -3.72 12.87 0.20
C ARG A 49 -3.12 11.59 -0.37
N LEU A 50 -3.90 10.77 -1.08
CA LEU A 50 -3.41 9.54 -1.70
C LEU A 50 -3.41 9.71 -3.21
N TRP A 51 -2.22 9.87 -3.79
CA TRP A 51 -1.95 9.64 -5.22
C TRP A 51 -3.09 10.05 -6.16
N ARG A 52 -3.36 11.37 -6.27
CA ARG A 52 -4.24 11.87 -7.34
C ARG A 52 -3.52 11.76 -8.68
N PRO A 53 -3.88 10.83 -9.56
CA PRO A 53 -3.48 10.92 -10.96
C PRO A 53 -4.01 12.22 -11.59
N PRO A 54 -3.39 12.69 -12.69
CA PRO A 54 -3.83 13.88 -13.41
C PRO A 54 -5.26 13.74 -13.98
N THR A 55 -5.77 12.52 -14.17
CA THR A 55 -7.16 12.24 -14.53
C THR A 55 -7.75 11.18 -13.60
N PRO A 56 -9.06 11.23 -13.28
CA PRO A 56 -9.67 10.29 -12.35
C PRO A 56 -9.57 8.84 -12.85
N TYR A 57 -9.45 7.90 -11.93
CA TYR A 57 -9.56 6.48 -12.23
C TYR A 57 -11.00 6.14 -12.60
N LYS A 58 -11.14 5.17 -13.50
CA LYS A 58 -12.41 4.58 -13.91
C LYS A 58 -12.43 3.11 -13.50
N CYS A 59 -13.52 2.65 -12.87
CA CYS A 59 -13.76 1.23 -12.67
C CYS A 59 -14.17 0.62 -14.01
N GLU A 60 -13.41 -0.34 -14.53
CA GLU A 60 -13.81 -1.06 -15.74
C GLU A 60 -14.75 -2.22 -15.40
N PHE A 61 -14.42 -2.95 -14.34
CA PHE A 61 -15.26 -4.03 -13.81
C PHE A 61 -14.82 -4.38 -12.38
N ALA A 62 -15.75 -4.95 -11.62
CA ALA A 62 -15.48 -5.52 -10.32
C ALA A 62 -16.26 -6.83 -10.15
N LYS A 63 -15.76 -7.71 -9.29
CA LYS A 63 -16.34 -9.02 -9.02
C LYS A 63 -16.33 -9.28 -7.52
N ARG A 64 -17.50 -9.62 -6.98
CA ARG A 64 -17.67 -10.07 -5.59
C ARG A 64 -17.24 -11.52 -5.49
N VAL A 65 -16.32 -11.80 -4.58
CA VAL A 65 -15.71 -13.12 -4.43
C VAL A 65 -15.54 -13.48 -2.96
N LEU A 66 -15.64 -14.77 -2.66
CA LEU A 66 -15.15 -15.32 -1.40
C LEU A 66 -13.60 -15.35 -1.42
N ASP A 67 -12.96 -14.95 -0.32
CA ASP A 67 -11.51 -14.89 -0.14
C ASP A 67 -10.79 -14.07 -1.22
N ALA A 68 -11.06 -12.76 -1.22
CA ALA A 68 -10.52 -11.81 -2.19
C ALA A 68 -8.98 -11.74 -2.16
N GLU A 69 -8.34 -11.97 -1.01
CA GLU A 69 -6.89 -11.92 -0.89
C GLU A 69 -6.21 -13.07 -1.64
N HIS A 70 -6.71 -14.29 -1.46
CA HIS A 70 -6.17 -15.46 -2.14
C HIS A 70 -6.35 -15.37 -3.65
N LYS A 71 -7.53 -14.92 -4.09
CA LYS A 71 -7.84 -14.71 -5.51
C LYS A 71 -6.98 -13.62 -6.14
N ARG A 72 -6.79 -12.48 -5.46
CA ARG A 72 -5.85 -11.44 -5.89
C ARG A 72 -4.43 -11.99 -6.05
N ASN A 73 -3.94 -12.74 -5.07
CA ASN A 73 -2.60 -13.31 -5.13
C ASN A 73 -2.44 -14.28 -6.31
N SER A 74 -3.50 -15.01 -6.65
CA SER A 74 -3.52 -15.90 -7.82
C SER A 74 -3.45 -15.10 -9.13
N ILE A 75 -4.23 -14.03 -9.26
CA ILE A 75 -4.15 -13.10 -10.40
C ILE A 75 -2.72 -12.53 -10.52
N TYR A 76 -2.13 -12.08 -9.41
CA TYR A 76 -0.79 -11.48 -9.42
C TYR A 76 0.30 -12.48 -9.81
N LYS A 77 0.14 -13.77 -9.49
CA LYS A 77 1.06 -14.82 -9.94
C LYS A 77 0.98 -15.01 -11.45
N VAL A 78 -0.24 -15.05 -12.00
CA VAL A 78 -0.47 -15.19 -13.44
C VAL A 78 0.05 -13.97 -14.21
N LEU A 79 -0.23 -12.76 -13.71
CA LEU A 79 0.20 -11.48 -14.31
C LEU A 79 1.59 -11.02 -13.86
N SER A 80 2.38 -11.90 -13.23
CA SER A 80 3.68 -11.52 -12.66
C SER A 80 4.66 -11.01 -13.71
N GLN A 81 4.60 -11.54 -14.93
CA GLN A 81 5.46 -11.15 -16.06
C GLN A 81 5.10 -9.77 -16.62
N SER A 82 3.84 -9.35 -16.51
CA SER A 82 3.33 -8.09 -17.04
C SER A 82 3.32 -6.96 -16.00
N ARG A 83 3.97 -7.17 -14.86
CA ARG A 83 3.96 -6.22 -13.74
C ARG A 83 4.99 -5.12 -13.95
N ILE A 84 4.57 -3.86 -13.84
CA ILE A 84 5.46 -2.70 -14.07
C ILE A 84 6.43 -2.52 -12.90
N THR A 85 5.92 -2.61 -11.67
CA THR A 85 6.71 -2.45 -10.44
C THR A 85 6.28 -3.47 -9.40
N LEU A 86 7.25 -4.17 -8.80
CA LEU A 86 7.03 -5.19 -7.75
C LEU A 86 6.32 -4.65 -6.49
N ALA A 87 6.46 -3.36 -6.19
CA ALA A 87 5.79 -2.70 -5.06
C ALA A 87 4.37 -2.22 -5.39
N GLN A 88 4.04 -2.05 -6.66
CA GLN A 88 2.77 -1.43 -7.07
C GLN A 88 1.83 -2.47 -7.69
N ARG A 89 0.53 -2.14 -7.71
CA ARG A 89 -0.54 -2.98 -8.24
C ARG A 89 -0.83 -2.70 -9.72
N PHE A 90 0.17 -2.21 -10.46
CA PHE A 90 0.06 -1.82 -11.86
C PHE A 90 0.60 -2.91 -12.79
N PHE A 91 -0.18 -3.21 -13.83
CA PHE A 91 0.10 -4.24 -14.82
C PHE A 91 -0.04 -3.64 -16.21
N SER A 92 0.92 -3.93 -17.10
CA SER A 92 0.85 -3.58 -18.52
C SER A 92 0.17 -4.74 -19.25
N VAL A 93 -1.16 -4.70 -19.30
CA VAL A 93 -2.00 -5.80 -19.78
C VAL A 93 -3.30 -5.21 -20.32
N SER A 94 -3.89 -5.87 -21.32
CA SER A 94 -5.16 -5.43 -21.89
C SER A 94 -6.34 -5.73 -20.94
N ILE A 95 -7.39 -4.91 -21.07
CA ILE A 95 -8.65 -5.08 -20.30
C ILE A 95 -9.25 -6.47 -20.53
N GLU A 96 -9.19 -6.99 -21.75
CA GLU A 96 -9.78 -8.27 -22.12
C GLU A 96 -9.03 -9.46 -21.53
N GLU A 97 -7.70 -9.38 -21.42
CA GLU A 97 -6.91 -10.42 -20.75
C GLU A 97 -7.25 -10.49 -19.25
N VAL A 98 -7.37 -9.33 -18.59
CA VAL A 98 -7.77 -9.30 -17.17
C VAL A 98 -9.20 -9.76 -16.99
N ARG A 99 -10.12 -9.39 -17.90
CA ARG A 99 -11.51 -9.87 -17.88
C ARG A 99 -11.58 -11.39 -17.98
N THR A 100 -10.80 -11.99 -18.86
CA THR A 100 -10.73 -13.45 -19.00
C THR A 100 -10.31 -14.13 -17.70
N LEU A 101 -9.35 -13.56 -16.97
CA LEU A 101 -8.96 -14.06 -15.64
C LEU A 101 -10.08 -13.94 -14.62
N PHE A 102 -10.85 -12.86 -14.67
CA PHE A 102 -12.00 -12.68 -13.78
C PHE A 102 -13.13 -13.66 -14.12
N ASP A 103 -13.35 -13.96 -15.39
CA ASP A 103 -14.36 -14.94 -15.83
C ASP A 103 -14.06 -16.36 -15.35
N LEU A 104 -12.77 -16.73 -15.29
CA LEU A 104 -12.31 -18.02 -14.79
C LEU A 104 -12.48 -18.19 -13.27
N MET A 105 -12.70 -17.11 -12.53
CA MET A 105 -12.83 -17.12 -11.08
C MET A 105 -14.27 -17.27 -10.64
N ASP A 106 -14.51 -17.99 -9.54
CA ASP A 106 -15.84 -18.03 -8.92
C ASP A 106 -16.23 -16.67 -8.32
N GLY A 107 -17.48 -16.28 -8.48
CA GLY A 107 -18.05 -15.05 -7.92
C GLY A 107 -19.02 -14.37 -8.87
N GLU A 108 -19.55 -13.24 -8.43
CA GLU A 108 -20.58 -12.49 -9.15
C GLU A 108 -20.02 -11.14 -9.60
N TYR A 109 -20.21 -10.78 -10.87
CA TYR A 109 -19.84 -9.45 -11.33
C TYR A 109 -20.67 -8.40 -10.62
N TRP A 110 -19.98 -7.39 -10.12
CA TRP A 110 -20.63 -6.25 -9.52
C TRP A 110 -21.20 -5.35 -10.61
N THR A 111 -22.51 -5.12 -10.55
CA THR A 111 -23.20 -4.15 -11.39
C THR A 111 -23.85 -3.11 -10.50
N ALA A 112 -23.48 -1.85 -10.67
CA ALA A 112 -24.05 -0.71 -9.93
C ALA A 112 -25.59 -0.63 -10.00
N SER A 113 -26.20 -1.27 -11.02
CA SER A 113 -27.65 -1.32 -11.23
C SER A 113 -28.37 -2.41 -10.43
N ALA A 114 -27.67 -3.45 -9.94
CA ALA A 114 -28.31 -4.53 -9.17
C ALA A 114 -28.54 -4.14 -7.70
N SER A 115 -27.69 -3.27 -7.14
CA SER A 115 -27.86 -2.75 -5.78
C SER A 115 -28.93 -1.64 -5.65
N ALA A 116 -29.56 -1.23 -6.75
CA ALA A 116 -30.66 -0.26 -6.74
C ALA A 116 -32.06 -0.92 -6.80
N ALA A 117 -32.14 -2.24 -6.96
CA ALA A 117 -33.41 -2.93 -7.25
C ALA A 117 -33.79 -4.05 -6.26
N GLU A 118 -33.03 -4.29 -5.19
CA GLU A 118 -33.33 -5.35 -4.20
C GLU A 118 -33.57 -4.87 -2.76
N ASP A 119 -34.00 -3.62 -2.56
CA ASP A 119 -34.52 -3.14 -1.27
C ASP A 119 -35.99 -2.69 -1.38
N ILE A 120 -36.88 -3.66 -1.62
CA ILE A 120 -38.26 -3.58 -1.11
C ILE A 120 -38.54 -4.92 -0.44
N TYR A 121 -37.98 -5.11 0.75
CA TYR A 121 -38.57 -6.02 1.71
C TYR A 121 -39.70 -5.27 2.42
N ASP A 122 -40.96 -5.66 2.16
CA ASP A 122 -42.06 -5.40 3.08
C ASP A 122 -41.78 -6.18 4.38
N ILE A 123 -41.11 -5.55 5.35
CA ILE A 123 -40.89 -6.10 6.69
C ILE A 123 -41.92 -5.47 7.64
N PRO A 124 -42.66 -6.26 8.45
CA PRO A 124 -43.62 -5.74 9.42
C PRO A 124 -42.94 -4.82 10.47
N ASP A 125 -43.53 -3.64 10.65
CA ASP A 125 -43.19 -2.46 11.50
C ASP A 125 -42.79 -2.68 12.99
N SER A 126 -42.50 -3.91 13.43
CA SER A 126 -42.42 -4.26 14.86
C SER A 126 -41.04 -4.72 15.36
N VAL A 127 -40.01 -4.88 14.51
CA VAL A 127 -38.70 -5.44 14.92
C VAL A 127 -37.52 -4.46 14.76
N ASP A 128 -37.69 -3.31 14.09
CA ASP A 128 -36.60 -2.42 13.66
C ASP A 128 -35.94 -1.59 14.77
N THR A 129 -36.66 -1.21 15.82
CA THR A 129 -36.13 -0.26 16.81
C THR A 129 -34.95 -0.82 17.61
N GLN A 130 -34.90 -2.13 17.85
CA GLN A 130 -33.78 -2.73 18.59
C GLN A 130 -32.53 -2.89 17.73
N VAL A 131 -32.69 -3.29 16.47
CA VAL A 131 -31.58 -3.48 15.53
C VAL A 131 -30.93 -2.14 15.19
N TYR A 132 -31.72 -1.10 14.93
CA TYR A 132 -31.21 0.23 14.62
C TYR A 132 -30.38 0.83 15.77
N ASN A 133 -30.84 0.68 17.02
CA ASN A 133 -30.09 1.12 18.20
C ASN A 133 -28.77 0.36 18.40
N ILE A 134 -28.73 -0.92 18.04
CA ILE A 134 -27.50 -1.74 18.11
C ILE A 134 -26.50 -1.28 17.04
N LEU A 135 -26.96 -0.98 15.83
CA LEU A 135 -26.12 -0.50 14.73
C LEU A 135 -25.51 0.88 15.04
N GLU A 136 -26.30 1.84 15.52
CA GLU A 136 -25.78 3.16 15.92
C GLU A 136 -24.74 3.04 17.05
N LYS A 137 -24.97 2.14 18.01
CA LYS A 137 -24.02 1.90 19.10
C LYS A 137 -22.72 1.30 18.57
N LYS A 138 -22.81 0.34 17.65
CA LYS A 138 -21.65 -0.29 17.02
C LYS A 138 -20.85 0.69 16.17
N GLU A 139 -21.53 1.57 15.45
CA GLU A 139 -20.87 2.62 14.65
C GLU A 139 -20.08 3.60 15.55
N LYS A 140 -20.65 4.00 16.69
CA LYS A 140 -19.94 4.84 17.68
C LYS A 140 -18.74 4.11 18.29
N GLU A 141 -18.87 2.82 18.58
CA GLU A 141 -17.76 2.00 19.07
C GLU A 141 -16.63 1.91 18.03
N ILE A 142 -16.96 1.71 16.75
CA ILE A 142 -16.00 1.66 15.65
C ILE A 142 -15.27 3.01 15.51
N LYS A 143 -16.01 4.13 15.45
CA LYS A 143 -15.42 5.48 15.36
C LYS A 143 -14.48 5.76 16.53
N GLY A 144 -14.84 5.36 17.74
CA GLY A 144 -13.98 5.53 18.92
C GLY A 144 -12.70 4.67 18.89
N ILE A 145 -12.72 3.51 18.23
CA ILE A 145 -11.53 2.69 18.01
C ILE A 145 -10.63 3.33 16.94
N GLU A 146 -11.24 3.81 15.85
CA GLU A 146 -10.52 4.50 14.77
C GLU A 146 -9.77 5.74 15.28
N GLU A 147 -10.42 6.57 16.09
CA GLU A 147 -9.79 7.77 16.68
C GLU A 147 -8.59 7.40 17.56
N LYS A 148 -8.72 6.38 18.42
CA LYS A 148 -7.61 5.90 19.28
C LYS A 148 -6.46 5.31 18.47
N MET A 149 -6.78 4.58 17.40
CA MET A 149 -5.78 4.00 16.52
C MET A 149 -5.04 5.10 15.78
N LEU A 150 -5.74 6.15 15.35
CA LEU A 150 -5.17 7.30 14.68
C LEU A 150 -4.26 8.10 15.63
N GLU A 151 -4.69 8.33 16.87
CA GLU A 151 -3.89 8.98 17.92
C GLU A 151 -2.61 8.19 18.21
N CYS A 152 -2.70 6.86 18.33
CA CYS A 152 -1.53 6.00 18.51
C CYS A 152 -0.57 6.04 17.32
N LEU A 153 -1.09 6.11 16.09
CA LEU A 153 -0.28 6.25 14.88
C LEU A 153 0.46 7.59 14.85
N PHE A 154 -0.21 8.69 15.18
CA PHE A 154 0.42 10.01 15.23
C PHE A 154 1.53 10.06 16.29
N GLN A 155 1.25 9.55 17.48
CA GLN A 155 2.25 9.47 18.56
C GLN A 155 3.51 8.70 18.13
N LYS A 156 3.34 7.57 17.43
CA LYS A 156 4.46 6.78 16.92
C LYS A 156 5.22 7.50 15.79
N CYS A 157 4.54 8.27 14.95
CA CYS A 157 5.19 9.07 13.92
C CYS A 157 6.10 10.14 14.55
N ASP A 158 5.61 10.84 15.57
CA ASP A 158 6.37 11.88 16.27
C ASP A 158 7.61 11.28 16.98
N GLU A 159 7.45 10.10 17.60
CA GLU A 159 8.56 9.36 18.23
C GLU A 159 9.64 8.97 17.20
N ILE A 160 9.23 8.46 16.04
CA ILE A 160 10.15 8.09 14.95
C ILE A 160 10.85 9.33 14.39
N GLU A 161 10.13 10.44 14.20
CA GLU A 161 10.70 11.68 13.68
C GLU A 161 11.75 12.24 14.64
N MET A 162 11.46 12.22 15.94
CA MET A 162 12.42 12.60 16.98
C MET A 162 13.66 11.68 16.99
N GLU A 163 13.48 10.36 16.85
CA GLU A 163 14.60 9.41 16.79
C GLU A 163 15.48 9.65 15.55
N MET A 164 14.86 9.94 14.40
CA MET A 164 15.56 10.24 13.15
C MET A 164 16.37 11.53 13.25
N GLU A 165 15.84 12.57 13.87
CA GLU A 165 16.55 13.84 14.05
C GLU A 165 17.76 13.69 15.00
N ASN A 166 17.62 12.91 16.08
CA ASN A 166 18.73 12.58 16.96
C ASN A 166 19.85 11.83 16.22
N LYS A 167 19.50 10.78 15.47
CA LYS A 167 20.48 10.03 14.65
C LYS A 167 21.16 10.91 13.61
N ARG A 168 20.41 11.86 13.02
CA ARG A 168 20.96 12.83 12.07
C ARG A 168 21.97 13.76 12.74
N ALA A 169 21.68 14.24 13.95
CA ALA A 169 22.58 15.07 14.73
C ALA A 169 23.89 14.31 15.09
N GLU A 170 23.78 13.06 15.54
CA GLU A 170 24.94 12.21 15.83
C GLU A 170 25.81 12.00 14.58
N LEU A 171 25.18 11.73 13.42
CA LEU A 171 25.91 11.58 12.16
C LEU A 171 26.63 12.87 11.75
N THR A 172 26.02 14.03 11.94
CA THR A 172 26.69 15.31 11.66
C THR A 172 27.90 15.55 12.55
N GLU A 173 27.82 15.19 13.84
CA GLU A 173 28.94 15.30 14.77
C GLU A 173 30.08 14.34 14.39
N ILE A 174 29.77 13.08 14.09
CA ILE A 174 30.75 12.09 13.63
C ILE A 174 31.45 12.57 12.34
N ASN A 175 30.69 13.11 11.39
CA ASN A 175 31.26 13.64 10.15
C ASN A 175 32.20 14.83 10.39
N ALA A 176 31.89 15.71 11.35
CA ALA A 176 32.78 16.80 11.73
C ALA A 176 34.10 16.28 12.31
N ILE A 177 34.05 15.28 13.21
CA ILE A 177 35.24 14.64 13.79
C ILE A 177 36.09 13.96 12.71
N ILE A 178 35.45 13.29 11.74
CA ILE A 178 36.14 12.66 10.61
C ILE A 178 36.88 13.70 9.78
N GLU A 179 36.24 14.82 9.44
CA GLU A 179 36.88 15.87 8.65
C GLU A 179 38.04 16.55 9.39
N GLU A 180 37.92 16.76 10.70
CA GLU A 180 39.00 17.25 11.54
C GLU A 180 40.21 16.29 11.53
N ARG A 181 39.98 14.99 11.75
CA ARG A 181 41.04 13.98 11.70
C ARG A 181 41.66 13.87 10.31
N LYS A 182 40.86 13.95 9.25
CA LYS A 182 41.38 14.00 7.86
C LYS A 182 42.22 15.24 7.61
N ALA A 183 41.86 16.39 8.17
CA ALA A 183 42.66 17.62 8.08
C ALA A 183 44.00 17.47 8.83
N ALA A 184 43.98 16.95 10.05
CA ALA A 184 45.20 16.68 10.83
C ALA A 184 46.15 15.71 10.11
N LEU A 185 45.62 14.64 9.52
CA LEU A 185 46.41 13.70 8.71
C LEU A 185 46.97 14.34 7.42
N ARG A 186 46.24 15.29 6.82
CA ARG A 186 46.75 16.06 5.67
C ARG A 186 47.94 16.93 6.06
N CYS A 187 47.90 17.57 7.23
CA CYS A 187 49.02 18.38 7.73
C CYS A 187 50.27 17.54 8.04
N LEU A 188 50.10 16.33 8.58
CA LEU A 188 51.23 15.42 8.87
C LEU A 188 51.91 14.86 7.60
N LYS A 189 51.20 14.77 6.48
CA LYS A 189 51.75 14.25 5.21
C LYS A 189 52.66 15.25 4.46
N ILE A 190 52.86 16.47 4.97
CA ILE A 190 53.64 17.51 4.30
C ILE A 190 55.17 17.35 4.52
N ASP A 191 55.62 16.63 5.55
CA ASP A 191 57.05 16.57 5.92
C ASP A 191 57.84 15.38 5.36
N ILE A 192 57.28 14.60 4.42
CA ILE A 192 58.06 13.59 3.70
C ILE A 192 58.41 14.16 2.32
N PRO A 193 59.62 14.73 2.12
CA PRO A 193 60.05 15.12 0.79
C PRO A 193 59.97 13.90 -0.13
N PRO A 194 59.45 14.02 -1.36
CA PRO A 194 59.48 12.92 -2.30
C PRO A 194 60.96 12.51 -2.47
N PRO A 195 61.30 11.21 -2.39
CA PRO A 195 62.67 10.76 -2.52
C PRO A 195 63.23 11.31 -3.82
N SER A 196 64.26 12.14 -3.71
CA SER A 196 64.80 12.91 -4.85
C SER A 196 65.58 12.02 -5.82
N SER A 197 65.77 10.74 -5.45
CA SER A 197 66.22 9.70 -6.36
C SER A 197 65.68 8.33 -5.94
N ARG A 198 65.51 7.44 -6.92
CA ARG A 198 65.09 6.04 -6.74
C ARG A 198 66.05 5.24 -5.82
N LEU A 199 67.28 5.72 -5.62
CA LEU A 199 68.31 5.09 -4.80
C LEU A 199 68.09 5.28 -3.28
N GLU A 200 67.46 6.38 -2.85
CA GLU A 200 67.21 6.64 -1.41
C GLU A 200 66.04 5.82 -0.86
N ALA A 201 65.04 5.51 -1.71
CA ALA A 201 63.89 4.69 -1.33
C ALA A 201 64.28 3.22 -1.05
N GLU A 202 65.35 2.72 -1.68
CA GLU A 202 65.84 1.34 -1.48
C GLU A 202 66.66 1.20 -0.18
N GLN A 203 67.34 2.27 0.28
CA GLN A 203 68.11 2.22 1.55
C GLN A 203 67.22 2.18 2.80
N ILE A 204 66.06 2.83 2.78
CA ILE A 204 65.14 2.86 3.93
C ILE A 204 64.48 1.49 4.19
N ILE A 205 64.34 0.67 3.14
CA ILE A 205 63.72 -0.67 3.25
C ILE A 205 64.68 -1.71 3.88
N THR A 206 65.98 -1.44 3.88
CA THR A 206 67.00 -2.36 4.39
C THR A 206 67.38 -2.17 5.87
N GLU A 207 66.86 -1.15 6.56
CA GLU A 207 67.23 -0.85 7.96
C GLU A 207 66.16 -1.20 9.02
N TYR A 208 65.12 -1.97 8.65
CA TYR A 208 64.17 -2.58 9.58
C TYR A 208 64.16 -4.11 9.48
#